data_AF-A0A2E8R8A2-F1
#
_entry.id   AF-A0A2E8R8A2-F1
#
_cell.length_a   1.000
_cell.length_b   1.000
_cell.length_c   1.000
_cell.angle_alpha   90.00
_cell.angle_beta   90.00
_cell.angle_gamma   90.00
#
_symmetry.space_group_name_H-M   'P 1'
#
loop_
_entity.id
_entity.type
_entity.pdbx_description
1 polymer ?
#
loop_
_entity_poly.entity_id
_entity_poly.type
_entity_poly.pdbx_seq_one_letter_code
_entity_poly.pdbx_strand_id
1 'polypeptide(L)'
;MNVEKLKARYLRGLYQSVLDLKVVEFDHFENEEAFVLPLVREQMTYEQQLQLTGKLLFDSTDQNENWIVDFLFSVLDDDEKSLLQDLVAEIKG
;
A
#
# COMPACT_ATOMS: atom_id res chain seq x y z
N MET A 1 -2.04 -39.61 -19.08
CA MET A 1 -1.95 -38.63 -17.97
C MET A 1 -3.18 -37.74 -18.01
N ASN A 2 -3.96 -37.65 -16.94
CA ASN A 2 -5.28 -36.99 -16.95
C ASN A 2 -5.11 -35.46 -16.89
N VAL A 3 -5.60 -34.75 -17.91
CA VAL A 3 -5.50 -33.29 -18.07
C VAL A 3 -6.05 -32.54 -16.85
N GLU A 4 -7.11 -33.05 -16.22
CA GLU A 4 -7.70 -32.44 -15.01
C GLU A 4 -6.77 -32.51 -13.80
N LYS A 5 -5.95 -33.58 -13.67
CA LYS A 5 -4.93 -33.66 -12.61
C LYS A 5 -3.79 -32.67 -12.83
N LEU A 6 -3.43 -32.38 -14.09
CA LEU A 6 -2.41 -31.38 -14.42
C LEU A 6 -2.89 -29.96 -14.11
N LYS A 7 -4.14 -29.62 -14.49
CA LYS A 7 -4.76 -28.34 -14.15
C LYS A 7 -4.82 -28.12 -12.64
N ALA A 8 -5.27 -29.12 -11.88
CA ALA A 8 -5.33 -29.01 -10.42
C ALA A 8 -3.95 -28.79 -9.77
N ARG A 9 -2.90 -29.45 -10.28
CA ARG A 9 -1.53 -29.23 -9.82
C ARG A 9 -1.02 -27.83 -10.15
N TYR A 10 -1.30 -27.34 -11.36
CA TYR A 10 -0.91 -25.99 -11.78
C TYR A 10 -1.60 -24.90 -10.93
N LEU A 11 -2.92 -25.03 -10.71
CA LEU A 11 -3.68 -24.12 -9.85
C LEU A 11 -3.16 -24.12 -8.41
N ARG A 12 -2.80 -25.28 -7.87
CA ARG A 12 -2.18 -25.37 -6.54
C ARG A 12 -0.82 -24.67 -6.49
N GLY A 13 -0.02 -24.79 -7.55
CA GLY A 13 1.25 -24.07 -7.68
C GLY A 13 1.05 -22.55 -7.67
N LEU A 14 0.12 -22.04 -8.48
CA LEU A 14 -0.22 -20.62 -8.49
C LEU A 14 -0.71 -20.13 -7.13
N TYR A 15 -1.59 -20.90 -6.48
CA TYR A 15 -2.08 -20.57 -5.15
C TYR A 15 -0.94 -20.48 -4.13
N GLN A 16 -0.01 -21.45 -4.15
CA GLN A 16 1.16 -21.40 -3.28
C GLN A 16 2.01 -20.16 -3.54
N SER A 17 2.29 -19.83 -4.81
CA SER A 17 3.05 -18.63 -5.15
C SER A 17 2.39 -17.33 -4.68
N VAL A 18 1.05 -17.26 -4.75
CA VAL A 18 0.30 -16.10 -4.20
C VAL A 18 0.40 -16.04 -2.69
N LEU A 19 0.32 -17.18 -1.99
CA LEU A 19 0.51 -17.22 -0.54
C LEU A 19 1.93 -16.82 -0.14
N ASP A 20 2.93 -17.36 -0.81
CA ASP A 20 4.33 -17.03 -0.54
C ASP A 20 4.59 -15.54 -0.74
N LEU A 21 4.02 -14.95 -1.80
CA LEU A 21 4.10 -13.51 -2.05
C LEU A 21 3.48 -12.71 -0.90
N LYS A 22 2.28 -13.09 -0.43
CA LYS A 22 1.62 -12.41 0.68
C LYS A 22 2.39 -12.49 1.98
N VAL A 23 3.05 -13.62 2.26
CA VAL A 23 3.90 -13.77 3.45
C VAL A 23 5.09 -12.82 3.37
N VAL A 24 5.78 -12.80 2.22
CA VAL A 24 6.93 -11.91 2.01
C VAL A 24 6.52 -10.43 2.06
N GLU A 25 5.36 -10.09 1.49
CA GLU A 25 4.80 -8.73 1.55
C GLU A 25 4.50 -8.30 2.99
N PHE A 26 3.87 -9.17 3.78
CA PHE A 26 3.57 -8.87 5.18
C PHE A 26 4.84 -8.67 6.00
N ASP A 27 5.82 -9.59 5.89
CA ASP A 27 7.11 -9.44 6.55
C ASP A 27 7.83 -8.16 6.10
N HIS A 28 7.71 -7.77 4.83
CA HIS A 28 8.30 -6.54 4.32
C HIS A 28 7.68 -5.31 4.97
N PHE A 29 6.35 -5.24 5.05
CA PHE A 29 5.65 -4.12 5.70
C PHE A 29 5.96 -4.04 7.20
N GLU A 30 5.99 -5.17 7.93
CA GLU A 30 6.38 -5.17 9.33
C GLU A 30 7.80 -4.62 9.53
N ASN A 31 8.74 -4.96 8.64
CA ASN A 31 10.09 -4.42 8.66
C ASN A 31 10.12 -2.92 8.34
N GLU A 32 9.36 -2.45 7.35
CA GLU A 32 9.29 -1.02 7.03
C GLU A 32 8.71 -0.21 8.21
N GLU A 33 7.67 -0.70 8.88
CA GLU A 33 7.12 -0.06 10.06
C GLU A 33 8.13 -0.03 11.23
N ALA A 34 8.85 -1.13 11.44
CA ALA A 34 9.81 -1.24 12.54
C ALA A 34 11.10 -0.43 12.33
N PHE A 35 11.53 -0.23 11.08
CA PHE A 35 12.83 0.38 10.77
C PHE A 35 12.74 1.66 9.95
N VAL A 36 11.87 1.76 8.95
CA VAL A 36 11.78 2.92 8.05
C VAL A 36 10.99 4.05 8.70
N LEU A 37 9.83 3.77 9.29
CA LEU A 37 9.01 4.81 9.93
C LEU A 37 9.74 5.57 11.06
N PRO A 38 10.51 4.90 11.96
CA PRO A 38 11.33 5.61 12.94
C PRO A 38 12.35 6.54 12.28
N LEU A 39 13.04 6.09 11.23
CA LEU A 39 14.03 6.92 10.52
C LEU A 39 13.38 8.15 9.89
N VAL A 40 12.20 8.00 9.28
CA VAL A 40 11.43 9.14 8.73
C VAL A 40 11.10 10.13 9.84
N ARG A 41 10.61 9.66 10.99
CA ARG A 41 10.24 10.51 12.14
C ARG A 41 11.44 11.23 12.75
N GLU A 42 12.59 10.57 12.83
CA GLU A 42 13.80 11.12 13.45
C GLU A 42 14.57 12.07 12.53
N GLN A 43 14.54 11.84 11.21
CA GLN A 43 15.41 12.54 10.26
C GLN A 43 14.68 13.52 9.36
N MET A 44 13.35 13.47 9.28
CA MET A 44 12.55 14.39 8.46
C MET A 44 11.76 15.35 9.33
N THR A 45 11.79 16.62 8.95
CA THR A 45 10.85 17.61 9.48
C THR A 45 9.41 17.25 9.07
N TYR A 46 8.44 17.78 9.78
CA TYR A 46 7.03 17.55 9.48
C TYR A 46 6.66 17.91 8.03
N GLU A 47 7.18 19.02 7.52
CA GLU A 47 6.95 19.47 6.15
C GLU A 47 7.55 18.50 5.11
N GLN A 48 8.73 17.94 5.38
CA GLN A 48 9.33 16.90 4.54
C GLN A 48 8.54 15.59 4.58
N GLN A 49 7.97 15.24 5.73
CA GLN A 49 7.09 14.08 5.86
C GLN A 49 5.82 14.28 5.04
N LEU A 50 5.18 15.45 5.12
CA LEU A 50 4.02 15.79 4.28
C LEU A 50 4.33 15.72 2.79
N GLN A 51 5.49 16.23 2.35
CA GLN A 51 5.92 16.12 0.95
C GLN A 51 6.15 14.67 0.52
N LEU A 52 6.74 13.84 1.37
CA LEU A 52 6.91 12.41 1.10
C LEU A 52 5.56 11.70 0.99
N THR A 53 4.67 11.92 1.95
CA THR A 53 3.32 11.36 1.96
C THR A 53 2.52 11.81 0.74
N GLY A 54 2.65 13.06 0.31
CA GLY A 54 2.05 13.55 -0.92
C GLY A 54 2.48 12.75 -2.15
N LYS A 55 3.76 12.39 -2.26
CA LYS A 55 4.26 11.54 -3.36
C LYS A 55 3.74 10.10 -3.30
N LEU A 56 3.37 9.62 -2.11
CA LEU A 56 2.77 8.30 -1.94
C LEU A 56 1.27 8.29 -2.25
N LEU A 57 0.58 9.40 -2.00
CA LEU A 57 -0.88 9.51 -2.18
C LEU A 57 -1.29 10.04 -3.56
N PHE A 58 -0.42 10.81 -4.23
CA PHE A 58 -0.72 11.44 -5.51
C PHE A 58 0.25 10.97 -6.59
N ASP A 59 -0.31 10.33 -7.61
CA ASP A 59 0.46 9.86 -8.76
C ASP A 59 0.29 10.82 -9.93
N SER A 60 1.16 11.82 -9.99
CA SER A 60 1.18 12.80 -11.09
C SER A 60 1.45 12.19 -12.48
N THR A 61 1.81 10.90 -12.57
CA THR A 61 2.10 10.22 -13.84
C THR A 61 0.91 9.46 -14.41
N ASP A 62 -0.12 9.21 -13.60
CA ASP A 62 -1.35 8.54 -14.01
C ASP A 62 -2.40 9.53 -14.55
N GLN A 63 -3.39 9.03 -15.27
CA GLN A 63 -4.52 9.85 -15.74
C GLN A 63 -5.43 10.30 -14.59
N ASN A 64 -5.55 9.49 -13.53
CA ASN A 64 -6.19 9.88 -12.29
C ASN A 64 -5.13 10.06 -11.20
N GLU A 65 -4.67 11.29 -11.01
CA GLU A 65 -3.69 11.62 -9.98
C GLU A 65 -4.10 11.19 -8.56
N ASN A 66 -5.41 11.10 -8.27
CA ASN A 66 -5.93 10.76 -6.96
C ASN A 66 -6.28 9.27 -6.83
N TRP A 67 -5.89 8.41 -7.77
CA TRP A 67 -6.34 7.01 -7.79
C TRP A 67 -6.01 6.25 -6.51
N ILE A 68 -4.87 6.56 -5.86
CA ILE A 68 -4.45 5.94 -4.60
C ILE A 68 -5.38 6.36 -3.47
N VAL A 69 -5.70 7.65 -3.39
CA VAL A 69 -6.67 8.19 -2.44
C VAL A 69 -8.04 7.55 -2.67
N ASP A 70 -8.53 7.52 -3.91
CA ASP A 70 -9.80 6.89 -4.27
C ASP A 70 -9.85 5.40 -3.90
N PHE A 71 -8.74 4.68 -4.13
CA PHE A 71 -8.59 3.29 -3.74
C PHE A 71 -8.67 3.14 -2.22
N LEU A 72 -7.94 3.95 -1.45
CA LEU A 72 -7.96 3.93 0.00
C LEU A 72 -9.38 4.20 0.54
N PHE A 73 -10.11 5.17 -0.02
CA PHE A 73 -11.51 5.41 0.34
C PHE A 73 -12.42 4.19 0.13
N SER A 74 -12.10 3.30 -0.80
CA SER A 74 -12.90 2.09 -1.06
C SER A 74 -12.68 0.97 -0.05
N VAL A 75 -11.55 0.99 0.68
CA VAL A 75 -11.14 -0.08 1.61
C VAL A 75 -11.18 0.34 3.08
N LEU A 76 -11.01 1.63 3.37
CA LEU A 76 -10.96 2.18 4.72
C LEU A 76 -12.36 2.30 5.35
N ASP A 77 -12.40 2.27 6.68
CA ASP A 77 -13.59 2.58 7.46
C ASP A 77 -13.85 4.11 7.55
N ASP A 78 -14.95 4.50 8.18
CA ASP A 78 -15.37 5.91 8.19
C ASP A 78 -14.46 6.81 9.05
N ASP A 79 -13.83 6.28 10.10
CA ASP A 79 -12.90 7.03 10.95
C ASP A 79 -11.57 7.25 10.19
N GLU A 80 -11.06 6.19 9.56
CA GLU A 80 -9.86 6.23 8.72
C GLU A 80 -10.03 7.16 7.51
N LYS A 81 -11.20 7.16 6.89
CA LYS A 81 -11.55 8.09 5.80
C LYS A 81 -11.46 9.54 6.28
N SER A 82 -11.97 9.85 7.47
CA SER A 82 -11.88 11.21 8.01
C SER A 82 -10.42 11.64 8.18
N LEU A 83 -9.57 10.76 8.72
CA LEU A 83 -8.13 11.04 8.86
C LEU A 83 -7.45 11.27 7.50
N LEU A 84 -7.80 10.47 6.49
CA LEU A 84 -7.28 10.64 5.14
C LEU A 84 -7.74 11.97 4.52
N GLN A 85 -8.98 12.40 4.76
CA GLN A 85 -9.47 13.71 4.29
C GLN A 85 -8.69 14.87 4.89
N ASP A 86 -8.45 14.84 6.20
CA ASP A 86 -7.70 15.87 6.90
C ASP A 86 -6.26 15.95 6.38
N LEU A 87 -5.61 14.80 6.20
CA LEU A 87 -4.26 14.70 5.66
C LEU A 87 -4.18 15.21 4.20
N VAL A 88 -5.14 14.84 3.36
CA VAL A 88 -5.20 15.32 1.97
C VAL A 88 -5.40 16.84 1.92
N ALA A 89 -6.23 17.39 2.81
CA ALA A 89 -6.44 18.83 2.92
C ALA A 89 -5.16 19.54 3.37
N GLU A 90 -4.41 18.96 4.30
CA GLU A 90 -3.14 19.49 4.78
C GLU A 90 -2.02 19.45 3.73
N ILE A 91 -1.95 18.39 2.91
CA ILE A 91 -0.95 18.30 1.84
C ILE A 91 -1.24 19.28 0.69
N LYS A 92 -2.52 19.55 0.40
CA LYS A 92 -2.94 20.44 -0.70
C LYS A 92 -3.09 21.91 -0.31
N GLY A 93 -3.13 22.20 0.99
CA GLY A 93 -3.22 23.55 1.55
C GLY A 93 -1.89 24.29 1.54
#